data_AF-A0A228QWW2-F1
#
_entry.id   AF-A0A228QWW2-F1
#
_cell.length_a   1.000
_cell.length_b   1.000
_cell.length_c   1.000
_cell.angle_alpha   90.00
_cell.angle_beta   90.00
_cell.angle_gamma   90.00
#
_symmetry.space_group_name_H-M   'P 1'
#
loop_
_entity.id
_entity.type
_entity.pdbx_description
1 polymer ?
#
loop_
_entity_poly.entity_id
_entity_poly.type
_entity_poly.pdbx_seq_one_letter_code
_entity_poly.pdbx_strand_id
1 'polypeptide(L)'
;MTKLQGGYLTLKTDAVKSTEFANSHTSALDLPLKGAHLEALNHIQKTRWRINRDVLSVAMQCKARGLEVPGFPSSDELALPEYPEHLDKKSDEFKAHIRERERIHTENARNAGMRLKLWGMLQMAEELSEFPALWFPHYADFRGRFYPRPQDLHTQGDSLVKGILEFSEPVPLTDRGWYWIRVNTANYFGEDKLPIAERAQWTMDHLEGILAVATDPLDDHKAFEFWSTCDSPWEFLAACLEVKRVADFMLANGTCEGFESRMVCRYDATCSGIQHLAALMKDEKSAVRVNVLPTGKREDIYKAVCEVVAAEVQRDVVNSATMAMASLWVGKVERKTVKRAVMTTPYGVSERGILTQLVQDGFADHIANGKERYAAAEYLTQKIVGALDESIEAPRRAMDYFRSVAVFLEERGLPLVWDTPSGFTGKQAYYKTGEKRIRTLHGDVTVRFEEPDAGFKPGKQKLGAAPNVVHSFDAAHLALVCVEMKHRGVRDLAFVHDSFGCHAESSDILLEVTKQQFVALYNNDTLEQWRQSVIAHSGCPDVPEVPPLGNLDVERVLDSEFFFS
;
A
#
# COMPACT_ATOMS: atom_id res chain seq x y z
N MET A 1 10.93 -24.98 -22.73
CA MET A 1 9.91 -25.18 -21.66
C MET A 1 9.00 -23.96 -21.65
N THR A 2 7.71 -24.14 -21.38
CA THR A 2 6.70 -23.07 -21.39
C THR A 2 6.71 -22.31 -20.06
N LYS A 3 6.66 -20.98 -20.12
CA LYS A 3 6.48 -20.11 -18.94
C LYS A 3 5.29 -20.59 -18.10
N LEU A 4 5.35 -20.40 -16.78
CA LEU A 4 4.23 -20.68 -15.89
C LEU A 4 3.03 -19.81 -16.28
N GLN A 5 1.91 -20.44 -16.63
CA GLN A 5 0.70 -19.77 -17.09
C GLN A 5 -0.52 -20.29 -16.35
N GLY A 6 -1.45 -19.39 -16.03
CA GLY A 6 -2.67 -19.70 -15.29
C GLY A 6 -3.62 -18.50 -15.18
N GLY A 7 -4.45 -18.53 -14.14
CA GLY A 7 -5.51 -17.56 -13.91
C GLY A 7 -6.81 -17.99 -14.58
N TYR A 8 -7.14 -17.39 -15.73
CA TYR A 8 -8.36 -17.73 -16.46
C TYR A 8 -8.30 -19.12 -17.11
N LEU A 9 -9.47 -19.76 -17.27
CA LEU A 9 -9.59 -21.09 -17.87
C LEU A 9 -9.28 -21.09 -19.38
N THR A 10 -9.72 -20.04 -20.09
CA THR A 10 -9.58 -19.93 -21.55
C THR A 10 -8.41 -19.03 -21.97
N LEU A 11 -8.26 -17.88 -21.33
CA LEU A 11 -7.18 -16.92 -21.59
C LEU A 11 -6.08 -17.03 -20.53
N LYS A 12 -5.29 -18.10 -20.58
CA LYS A 12 -4.17 -18.30 -19.64
C LYS A 12 -3.16 -17.17 -19.78
N THR A 13 -2.69 -16.67 -18.65
CA THR A 13 -1.77 -15.53 -18.58
C THR A 13 -0.50 -15.90 -17.82
N ASP A 14 0.62 -15.24 -18.15
CA ASP A 14 1.91 -15.49 -17.51
C ASP A 14 1.88 -15.18 -16.01
N ALA A 15 2.30 -16.12 -15.17
CA ALA A 15 2.29 -15.98 -13.71
C ALA A 15 3.12 -14.79 -13.20
N VAL A 16 4.16 -14.39 -13.95
CA VAL A 16 4.91 -13.15 -13.71
C VAL A 16 4.56 -12.13 -14.80
N LYS A 17 4.14 -10.92 -14.41
CA LYS A 17 3.79 -9.86 -15.36
C LYS A 17 5.02 -9.46 -16.18
N SER A 18 4.84 -9.45 -17.49
CA SER A 18 5.75 -8.83 -18.46
C SER A 18 5.06 -7.62 -19.08
N THR A 19 5.84 -6.61 -19.47
CA THR A 19 5.40 -5.64 -20.47
C THR A 19 5.94 -6.11 -21.80
N GLU A 20 5.07 -6.56 -22.70
CA GLU A 20 5.48 -7.00 -24.03
C GLU A 20 6.36 -5.91 -24.67
N PHE A 21 7.57 -6.32 -25.08
CA PHE A 21 8.60 -5.50 -25.71
C PHE A 21 9.35 -4.48 -24.83
N ALA A 22 8.88 -4.11 -23.63
CA ALA A 22 9.40 -2.91 -22.94
C ALA A 22 10.31 -3.16 -21.72
N ASN A 23 9.96 -4.07 -20.81
CA ASN A 23 10.81 -4.48 -19.68
C ASN A 23 10.42 -5.89 -19.24
N SER A 24 11.24 -6.87 -19.63
CA SER A 24 11.00 -8.27 -19.31
C SER A 24 11.41 -8.61 -17.87
N HIS A 25 12.56 -8.10 -17.39
CA HIS A 25 13.05 -8.32 -16.01
C HIS A 25 12.95 -9.81 -15.59
N THR A 26 12.35 -10.10 -14.44
CA THR A 26 12.07 -11.45 -13.94
C THR A 26 11.24 -12.31 -14.86
N SER A 27 10.34 -11.74 -15.66
CA SER A 27 9.54 -12.52 -16.62
C SER A 27 10.37 -13.09 -17.78
N ALA A 28 11.64 -12.69 -17.90
CA ALA A 28 12.61 -13.28 -18.82
C ALA A 28 13.22 -14.60 -18.30
N LEU A 29 13.04 -14.94 -17.02
CA LEU A 29 13.50 -16.20 -16.45
C LEU A 29 12.51 -17.33 -16.79
N ASP A 30 13.03 -18.55 -16.96
CA ASP A 30 12.21 -19.71 -17.31
C ASP A 30 11.28 -20.16 -16.17
N LEU A 31 11.79 -20.16 -14.93
CA LEU A 31 11.05 -20.62 -13.75
C LEU A 31 11.29 -19.67 -12.54
N PRO A 32 10.74 -18.45 -12.57
CA PRO A 32 10.95 -17.45 -11.52
C PRO A 32 10.15 -17.70 -10.23
N LEU A 33 9.15 -18.58 -10.27
CA LEU A 33 8.25 -18.89 -9.14
C LEU A 33 8.31 -20.40 -8.84
N LYS A 34 8.73 -20.76 -7.62
CA LYS A 34 8.76 -22.14 -7.11
C LYS A 34 8.43 -22.17 -5.62
N GLY A 35 8.31 -23.37 -5.05
CA GLY A 35 8.12 -23.57 -3.62
C GLY A 35 6.92 -22.82 -3.05
N ALA A 36 7.11 -22.23 -1.86
CA ALA A 36 6.07 -21.52 -1.12
C ALA A 36 5.46 -20.35 -1.93
N HIS A 37 6.26 -19.66 -2.74
CA HIS A 37 5.79 -18.51 -3.51
C HIS A 37 4.76 -18.89 -4.59
N LEU A 38 4.99 -20.01 -5.31
CA LEU A 38 4.02 -20.54 -6.27
C LEU A 38 2.80 -21.14 -5.57
N GLU A 39 3.00 -21.79 -4.43
CA GLU A 39 1.90 -22.33 -3.62
C GLU A 39 0.99 -21.21 -3.10
N ALA A 40 1.55 -20.12 -2.60
CA ALA A 40 0.82 -18.93 -2.15
C ALA A 40 0.02 -18.30 -3.28
N LEU A 41 0.63 -18.11 -4.47
CA LEU A 41 -0.07 -17.59 -5.64
C LEU A 41 -1.30 -18.43 -5.99
N ASN A 42 -1.20 -19.76 -5.89
CA ASN A 42 -2.33 -20.66 -6.13
C ASN A 42 -3.37 -20.61 -5.01
N HIS A 43 -2.96 -20.50 -3.75
CA HIS A 43 -3.87 -20.48 -2.60
C HIS A 43 -4.71 -19.19 -2.56
N ILE A 44 -4.09 -18.03 -2.77
CA ILE A 44 -4.79 -16.73 -2.82
C ILE A 44 -5.87 -16.72 -3.91
N GLN A 45 -5.60 -17.35 -5.05
CA GLN A 45 -6.57 -17.46 -6.14
C GLN A 45 -7.75 -18.40 -5.83
N LYS A 46 -7.64 -19.26 -4.82
CA LYS A 46 -8.72 -20.15 -4.40
C LYS A 46 -9.70 -19.49 -3.42
N THR A 47 -9.32 -18.38 -2.79
CA THR A 47 -10.20 -17.61 -1.89
C THR A 47 -11.51 -17.29 -2.62
N ARG A 48 -12.63 -17.62 -1.98
CA ARG A 48 -13.97 -17.43 -2.54
C ARG A 48 -14.54 -16.12 -2.05
N TRP A 49 -14.91 -15.25 -2.97
CA TRP A 49 -15.48 -13.92 -2.68
C TRP A 49 -16.93 -13.84 -3.10
N ARG A 50 -17.70 -12.90 -2.53
CA ARG A 50 -19.01 -12.54 -3.04
C ARG A 50 -19.23 -11.04 -2.89
N ILE A 51 -20.28 -10.56 -3.55
CA ILE A 51 -20.75 -9.18 -3.40
C ILE A 51 -21.53 -9.06 -2.08
N ASN A 52 -21.12 -8.15 -1.21
CA ASN A 52 -21.91 -7.66 -0.09
C ASN A 52 -23.03 -6.77 -0.65
N ARG A 53 -24.22 -7.36 -0.78
CA ARG A 53 -25.38 -6.73 -1.40
C ARG A 53 -25.90 -5.54 -0.60
N ASP A 54 -25.72 -5.54 0.71
CA ASP A 54 -26.19 -4.45 1.58
C ASP A 54 -25.35 -3.20 1.38
N VAL A 55 -24.01 -3.35 1.36
CA VAL A 55 -23.09 -2.24 1.05
C VAL A 55 -23.27 -1.75 -0.38
N LEU A 56 -23.43 -2.66 -1.35
CA LEU A 56 -23.70 -2.29 -2.74
C LEU A 56 -25.02 -1.49 -2.87
N SER A 57 -26.07 -1.89 -2.15
CA SER A 57 -27.34 -1.18 -2.12
C SER A 57 -27.17 0.26 -1.62
N VAL A 58 -26.42 0.47 -0.54
CA VAL A 58 -26.10 1.81 -0.03
C VAL A 58 -25.31 2.61 -1.06
N ALA A 59 -24.30 2.01 -1.70
CA ALA A 59 -23.51 2.68 -2.74
C ALA A 59 -24.36 3.10 -3.96
N MET A 60 -25.30 2.26 -4.39
CA MET A 60 -26.23 2.57 -5.47
C MET A 60 -27.22 3.69 -5.09
N GLN A 61 -27.64 3.76 -3.82
CA GLN A 61 -28.45 4.86 -3.31
C GLN A 61 -27.66 6.17 -3.22
N CYS A 62 -26.40 6.15 -2.76
CA CYS A 62 -25.52 7.32 -2.80
C CYS A 62 -25.39 7.85 -4.23
N LYS A 63 -25.19 6.96 -5.21
CA LYS A 63 -25.16 7.31 -6.64
C LYS A 63 -26.47 7.96 -7.09
N ALA A 64 -27.62 7.36 -6.77
CA ALA A 64 -28.92 7.84 -7.22
C ALA A 64 -29.30 9.21 -6.61
N ARG A 65 -28.89 9.45 -5.36
CA ARG A 65 -29.16 10.69 -4.60
C ARG A 65 -28.08 11.75 -4.80
N GLY A 66 -26.95 11.41 -5.42
CA GLY A 66 -25.81 12.30 -5.63
C GLY A 66 -25.06 12.66 -4.34
N LEU A 67 -25.04 11.77 -3.34
CA LEU A 67 -24.41 12.02 -2.03
C LEU A 67 -22.88 12.04 -2.13
N GLU A 68 -22.25 12.98 -1.44
CA GLU A 68 -20.80 13.11 -1.35
C GLU A 68 -20.27 12.24 -0.21
N VAL A 69 -19.70 11.08 -0.56
CA VAL A 69 -19.04 10.14 0.36
C VAL A 69 -17.65 9.85 -0.21
N PRO A 70 -16.59 9.65 0.61
CA PRO A 70 -15.28 9.28 0.08
C PRO A 70 -15.35 8.10 -0.89
N GLY A 71 -14.72 8.26 -2.06
CA GLY A 71 -14.81 7.33 -3.19
C GLY A 71 -15.84 7.72 -4.26
N PHE A 72 -16.76 8.65 -3.96
CA PHE A 72 -17.72 9.18 -4.92
C PHE A 72 -17.23 10.54 -5.46
N PRO A 73 -17.05 10.69 -6.79
CA PRO A 73 -16.79 11.99 -7.39
C PRO A 73 -18.05 12.87 -7.29
N SER A 74 -17.87 14.19 -7.22
CA SER A 74 -18.99 15.14 -7.20
C SER A 74 -19.93 14.91 -8.39
N SER A 75 -21.23 14.95 -8.11
CA SER A 75 -22.28 14.74 -9.11
C SER A 75 -22.35 15.90 -10.09
N ASP A 76 -22.15 17.12 -9.57
CA ASP A 76 -22.26 18.35 -10.34
C ASP A 76 -20.92 18.78 -10.95
N GLU A 77 -20.99 19.49 -12.07
CA GLU A 77 -19.84 20.16 -12.63
C GLU A 77 -19.62 21.50 -11.93
N LEU A 78 -18.35 21.82 -11.64
CA LEU A 78 -17.99 23.13 -11.15
C LEU A 78 -18.30 24.18 -12.22
N ALA A 79 -18.98 25.25 -11.79
CA ALA A 79 -19.32 26.35 -12.68
C ALA A 79 -18.06 27.03 -13.23
N LEU A 80 -18.00 27.16 -14.56
CA LEU A 80 -16.90 27.87 -15.21
C LEU A 80 -17.08 29.39 -15.02
N PRO A 81 -16.09 30.09 -14.42
CA PRO A 81 -16.11 31.55 -14.32
C PRO A 81 -16.26 32.16 -15.71
N GLU A 82 -17.08 33.20 -15.87
CA GLU A 82 -17.26 33.87 -17.17
C GLU A 82 -15.92 34.29 -17.79
N TYR A 83 -15.84 34.32 -19.12
CA TYR A 83 -14.61 34.72 -19.77
C TYR A 83 -14.37 36.23 -19.51
N PRO A 84 -13.20 36.65 -19.01
CA PRO A 84 -13.00 38.01 -18.53
C PRO A 84 -12.65 38.91 -19.72
N GLU A 85 -13.64 39.21 -20.57
CA GLU A 85 -13.45 40.04 -21.77
C GLU A 85 -12.91 41.44 -21.46
N HIS A 86 -13.21 41.94 -20.26
CA HIS A 86 -12.83 43.27 -19.80
C HIS A 86 -11.37 43.37 -19.32
N LEU A 87 -10.68 42.26 -19.08
CA LEU A 87 -9.29 42.26 -18.62
C LEU A 87 -8.32 42.28 -19.80
N ASP A 88 -7.22 43.03 -19.67
CA ASP A 88 -6.11 42.98 -20.63
C ASP A 88 -5.48 41.57 -20.61
N LYS A 89 -5.39 40.93 -21.78
CA LYS A 89 -4.81 39.59 -21.96
C LYS A 89 -3.38 39.44 -21.44
N LYS A 90 -2.64 40.54 -21.30
CA LYS A 90 -1.27 40.52 -20.77
C LYS A 90 -1.20 40.66 -19.24
N SER A 91 -2.30 41.08 -18.59
CA SER A 91 -2.34 41.29 -17.14
C SER A 91 -2.17 39.97 -16.38
N ASP A 92 -1.62 40.06 -15.17
CA ASP A 92 -1.48 38.88 -14.32
C ASP A 92 -2.84 38.39 -13.80
N GLU A 93 -3.82 39.30 -13.69
CA GLU A 93 -5.21 38.98 -13.35
C GLU A 93 -5.89 38.15 -14.45
N PHE A 94 -5.73 38.51 -15.72
CA PHE A 94 -6.23 37.71 -16.85
C PHE A 94 -5.59 36.32 -16.86
N LYS A 95 -4.26 36.23 -16.69
CA LYS A 95 -3.56 34.94 -16.62
C LYS A 95 -4.03 34.09 -15.44
N ALA A 96 -4.25 34.69 -14.27
CA ALA A 96 -4.78 33.99 -13.11
C ALA A 96 -6.20 33.46 -13.38
N HIS A 97 -7.05 34.25 -14.02
CA HIS A 97 -8.41 33.84 -14.40
C HIS A 97 -8.42 32.71 -15.42
N ILE A 98 -7.58 32.76 -16.45
CA ILE A 98 -7.44 31.66 -17.43
C ILE A 98 -6.93 30.39 -16.74
N ARG A 99 -5.95 30.49 -15.83
CA ARG A 99 -5.47 29.36 -15.04
C ARG A 99 -6.58 28.74 -14.18
N GLU A 100 -7.42 29.56 -13.57
CA GLU A 100 -8.55 29.06 -12.78
C GLU A 100 -9.59 28.36 -13.67
N ARG A 101 -9.89 28.90 -14.85
CA ARG A 101 -10.73 28.23 -15.84
C ARG A 101 -10.13 26.90 -16.31
N GLU A 102 -8.83 26.85 -16.59
CA GLU A 102 -8.12 25.61 -16.95
C GLU A 102 -8.15 24.59 -15.81
N ARG A 103 -7.98 25.03 -14.57
CA ARG A 103 -8.10 24.20 -13.36
C ARG A 103 -9.48 23.57 -13.28
N ILE A 104 -10.54 24.37 -13.42
CA ILE A 104 -11.94 23.92 -13.38
C ILE A 104 -12.26 22.97 -14.55
N HIS A 105 -11.81 23.26 -15.77
CA HIS A 105 -11.97 22.35 -16.91
C HIS A 105 -11.30 21.00 -16.67
N THR A 106 -10.08 21.01 -16.14
CA THR A 106 -9.31 19.80 -15.81
C THR A 106 -10.02 19.01 -14.71
N GLU A 107 -10.54 19.69 -13.70
CA GLU A 107 -11.28 19.08 -12.60
C GLU A 107 -12.60 18.45 -13.04
N ASN A 108 -13.40 19.15 -13.86
CA ASN A 108 -14.64 18.61 -14.42
C ASN A 108 -14.37 17.39 -15.32
N ALA A 109 -13.35 17.43 -16.17
CA ALA A 109 -12.96 16.29 -17.01
C ALA A 109 -12.49 15.09 -16.17
N ARG A 110 -11.71 15.34 -15.10
CA ARG A 110 -11.30 14.31 -14.13
C ARG A 110 -12.51 13.69 -13.44
N ASN A 111 -13.43 14.50 -12.92
CA ASN A 111 -14.64 14.04 -12.25
C ASN A 111 -15.54 13.23 -13.18
N ALA A 112 -15.70 13.65 -14.44
CA ALA A 112 -16.44 12.91 -15.45
C ALA A 112 -15.83 11.51 -15.71
N GLY A 113 -14.50 11.42 -15.83
CA GLY A 113 -13.80 10.14 -15.99
C GLY A 113 -13.94 9.24 -14.75
N MET A 114 -13.84 9.82 -13.55
CA MET A 114 -14.06 9.09 -12.29
C MET A 114 -15.49 8.56 -12.18
N ARG A 115 -16.50 9.36 -12.56
CA ARG A 115 -17.91 8.95 -12.59
C ARG A 115 -18.12 7.76 -13.51
N LEU A 116 -17.61 7.84 -14.75
CA LEU A 116 -17.73 6.75 -15.72
C LEU A 116 -17.14 5.44 -15.18
N LYS A 117 -15.92 5.50 -14.60
CA LYS A 117 -15.27 4.33 -14.01
C LYS A 117 -16.08 3.76 -12.83
N LEU A 118 -16.48 4.62 -11.89
CA LEU A 118 -17.23 4.22 -10.71
C LEU A 118 -18.58 3.58 -11.09
N TRP A 119 -19.33 4.21 -11.98
CA TRP A 119 -20.64 3.71 -12.40
C TRP A 119 -20.54 2.39 -13.14
N GLY A 120 -19.53 2.21 -13.98
CA GLY A 120 -19.25 0.93 -14.63
C GLY A 120 -18.90 -0.16 -13.62
N MET A 121 -18.09 0.16 -12.60
CA MET A 121 -17.75 -0.78 -11.52
C MET A 121 -18.98 -1.17 -10.70
N LEU A 122 -19.84 -0.21 -10.31
CA LEU A 122 -21.06 -0.49 -9.55
C LEU A 122 -22.05 -1.35 -10.35
N GLN A 123 -22.22 -1.08 -11.65
CA GLN A 123 -23.04 -1.91 -12.52
C GLN A 123 -22.45 -3.34 -12.63
N MET A 124 -21.15 -3.47 -12.82
CA MET A 124 -20.48 -4.77 -12.81
C MET A 124 -20.68 -5.51 -11.49
N ALA A 125 -20.61 -4.82 -10.35
CA ALA A 125 -20.86 -5.41 -9.04
C ALA A 125 -22.33 -5.86 -8.87
N GLU A 126 -23.29 -5.10 -9.40
CA GLU A 126 -24.72 -5.47 -9.42
C GLU A 126 -24.96 -6.74 -10.24
N GLU A 127 -24.42 -6.79 -11.47
CA GLU A 127 -24.48 -7.98 -12.32
C GLU A 127 -23.81 -9.19 -11.63
N LEU A 128 -22.62 -9.02 -11.06
CA LEU A 128 -21.92 -10.10 -10.38
C LEU A 128 -22.55 -10.51 -9.04
N SER A 129 -23.48 -9.71 -8.50
CA SER A 129 -24.13 -9.99 -7.22
C SER A 129 -25.06 -11.21 -7.28
N GLU A 130 -25.49 -11.62 -8.47
CA GLU A 130 -26.31 -12.82 -8.67
C GLU A 130 -25.56 -14.12 -8.34
N PHE A 131 -24.23 -14.11 -8.46
CA PHE A 131 -23.40 -15.30 -8.24
C PHE A 131 -23.10 -15.51 -6.76
N PRO A 132 -23.16 -16.76 -6.25
CA PRO A 132 -22.87 -17.06 -4.85
C PRO A 132 -21.38 -16.95 -4.52
N ALA A 133 -20.50 -17.05 -5.51
CA ALA A 133 -19.06 -16.99 -5.36
C ALA A 133 -18.37 -16.46 -6.62
N LEU A 134 -17.29 -15.72 -6.40
CA LEU A 134 -16.38 -15.13 -7.36
C LEU A 134 -14.96 -15.53 -6.99
N TRP A 135 -14.09 -15.65 -8.00
CA TRP A 135 -12.66 -15.87 -7.83
C TRP A 135 -11.88 -14.82 -8.60
N PHE A 136 -10.77 -14.37 -8.02
CA PHE A 136 -9.90 -13.38 -8.64
C PHE A 136 -8.59 -14.06 -9.05
N PRO A 137 -8.33 -14.24 -10.35
CA PRO A 137 -7.03 -14.70 -10.79
C PRO A 137 -5.97 -13.65 -10.46
N HIS A 138 -4.77 -14.11 -10.07
CA HIS A 138 -3.67 -13.26 -9.64
C HIS A 138 -2.42 -13.52 -10.48
N TYR A 139 -1.50 -12.56 -10.44
CA TYR A 139 -0.15 -12.68 -10.97
C TYR A 139 0.86 -12.08 -10.00
N ALA A 140 2.11 -12.49 -10.08
CA ALA A 140 3.22 -11.81 -9.43
C ALA A 140 3.80 -10.73 -10.36
N ASP A 141 4.17 -9.57 -9.84
CA ASP A 141 5.00 -8.64 -10.60
C ASP A 141 6.46 -9.17 -10.70
N PHE A 142 7.34 -8.41 -11.35
CA PHE A 142 8.75 -8.81 -11.48
C PHE A 142 9.53 -8.80 -10.15
N ARG A 143 8.91 -8.42 -9.03
CA ARG A 143 9.48 -8.41 -7.68
C ARG A 143 8.85 -9.49 -6.79
N GLY A 144 7.84 -10.20 -7.28
CA GLY A 144 7.14 -11.26 -6.54
C GLY A 144 5.82 -10.81 -5.90
N ARG A 145 5.49 -9.51 -5.90
CA ARG A 145 4.25 -9.04 -5.26
C ARG A 145 3.03 -9.51 -6.04
N PHE A 146 2.04 -10.05 -5.33
CA PHE A 146 0.80 -10.54 -5.95
C PHE A 146 -0.20 -9.41 -6.22
N TYR A 147 -0.79 -9.45 -7.41
CA TYR A 147 -1.81 -8.53 -7.89
C TYR A 147 -2.97 -9.29 -8.53
N PRO A 148 -4.23 -8.89 -8.28
CA PRO A 148 -5.36 -9.42 -9.04
C PRO A 148 -5.26 -8.98 -10.50
N ARG A 149 -5.73 -9.85 -11.41
CA ARG A 149 -5.80 -9.57 -12.85
C ARG A 149 -6.90 -8.56 -13.21
N PRO A 150 -8.14 -8.66 -12.70
CA PRO A 150 -9.18 -7.67 -12.98
C PRO A 150 -8.76 -6.26 -12.53
N GLN A 151 -9.15 -5.24 -13.29
CA GLN A 151 -8.69 -3.85 -13.09
C GLN A 151 -9.70 -2.95 -12.34
N ASP A 152 -11.00 -3.24 -12.45
CA ASP A 152 -12.04 -2.39 -11.87
C ASP A 152 -12.51 -2.94 -10.52
N LEU A 153 -13.21 -4.08 -10.51
CA LEU A 153 -13.61 -4.76 -9.28
C LEU A 153 -12.61 -5.86 -8.91
N HIS A 154 -11.83 -5.66 -7.84
CA HIS A 154 -10.85 -6.64 -7.37
C HIS A 154 -10.50 -6.50 -5.87
N THR A 155 -9.93 -7.55 -5.28
CA THR A 155 -9.64 -7.67 -3.82
C THR A 155 -8.66 -6.66 -3.23
N GLN A 156 -7.99 -5.88 -4.08
CA GLN A 156 -7.00 -4.86 -3.72
C GLN A 156 -7.47 -3.44 -4.12
N GLY A 157 -8.78 -3.27 -4.35
CA GLY A 157 -9.38 -1.98 -4.69
C GLY A 157 -9.36 -0.99 -3.52
N ASP A 158 -10.01 0.15 -3.74
CA ASP A 158 -10.19 1.18 -2.72
C ASP A 158 -11.19 0.75 -1.63
N SER A 159 -11.46 1.66 -0.68
CA SER A 159 -12.39 1.45 0.44
C SER A 159 -13.75 0.92 -0.04
N LEU A 160 -14.33 1.53 -1.07
CA LEU A 160 -15.63 1.11 -1.62
C LEU A 160 -15.59 -0.33 -2.12
N VAL A 161 -14.58 -0.68 -2.92
CA VAL A 161 -14.43 -2.05 -3.43
C VAL A 161 -14.22 -3.05 -2.29
N LYS A 162 -13.45 -2.69 -1.26
CA LYS A 162 -13.23 -3.53 -0.08
C LYS A 162 -14.49 -3.70 0.77
N GLY A 163 -15.37 -2.70 0.85
CA GLY A 163 -16.68 -2.81 1.51
C GLY A 163 -17.68 -3.65 0.70
N ILE A 164 -17.62 -3.57 -0.64
CA ILE A 164 -18.48 -4.36 -1.54
C ILE A 164 -18.07 -5.84 -1.59
N LEU A 165 -16.81 -6.18 -1.33
CA LEU A 165 -16.30 -7.56 -1.40
C LEU A 165 -16.15 -8.20 -0.02
N GLU A 166 -16.80 -9.35 0.18
CA GLU A 166 -16.68 -10.16 1.40
C GLU A 166 -16.42 -11.64 1.07
N PHE A 167 -16.09 -12.46 2.08
CA PHE A 167 -15.90 -13.89 1.85
C PHE A 167 -17.22 -14.61 1.54
N SER A 168 -17.17 -15.49 0.54
CA SER A 168 -18.33 -16.25 0.05
C SER A 168 -18.75 -17.40 0.96
N GLU A 169 -17.83 -17.94 1.77
CA GLU A 169 -18.12 -19.01 2.73
C GLU A 169 -17.95 -18.47 4.14
N PRO A 170 -18.94 -18.62 5.04
CA PRO A 170 -18.86 -18.04 6.36
C PRO A 170 -18.01 -18.92 7.28
N VAL A 171 -17.63 -18.38 8.43
CA VAL A 171 -17.02 -19.11 9.53
C VAL A 171 -17.84 -18.83 10.80
N PRO A 172 -18.26 -19.87 11.55
CA PRO A 172 -18.97 -19.68 12.81
C PRO A 172 -18.06 -18.98 13.82
N LEU A 173 -18.57 -17.94 14.47
CA LEU A 173 -17.85 -17.20 15.49
C LEU A 173 -17.80 -17.97 16.81
N THR A 174 -16.72 -17.74 17.54
CA THR A 174 -16.66 -17.82 18.99
C THR A 174 -16.58 -16.41 19.59
N ASP A 175 -16.49 -16.30 20.92
CA ASP A 175 -16.19 -15.04 21.60
C ASP A 175 -14.89 -14.38 21.10
N ARG A 176 -13.92 -15.18 20.60
CA ARG A 176 -12.68 -14.67 20.00
C ARG A 176 -12.94 -14.04 18.64
N GLY A 177 -13.71 -14.67 17.77
CA GLY A 177 -14.11 -14.06 16.51
C GLY A 177 -14.90 -12.76 16.74
N TRP A 178 -15.81 -12.74 17.72
CA TRP A 178 -16.52 -11.51 18.10
C TRP A 178 -15.60 -10.41 18.64
N TYR A 179 -14.58 -10.77 19.41
CA TYR A 179 -13.53 -9.83 19.82
C TYR A 179 -12.85 -9.18 18.61
N TRP A 180 -12.46 -9.97 17.61
CA TRP A 180 -11.76 -9.45 16.43
C TRP A 180 -12.63 -8.63 15.48
N ILE A 181 -13.93 -8.93 15.39
CA ILE A 181 -14.90 -8.04 14.71
C ILE A 181 -14.85 -6.67 15.37
N ARG A 182 -14.97 -6.60 16.70
CA ARG A 182 -14.96 -5.31 17.43
C ARG A 182 -13.66 -4.55 17.25
N VAL A 183 -12.50 -5.23 17.28
CA VAL A 183 -11.22 -4.58 16.98
C VAL A 183 -11.20 -3.99 15.57
N ASN A 184 -11.64 -4.75 14.57
CA ASN A 184 -11.61 -4.30 13.18
C ASN A 184 -12.61 -3.16 12.90
N THR A 185 -13.78 -3.17 13.56
CA THR A 185 -14.72 -2.05 13.50
C THR A 185 -14.06 -0.74 13.96
N ALA A 186 -13.31 -0.76 15.07
CA ALA A 186 -12.56 0.41 15.54
C ALA A 186 -11.41 0.78 14.60
N ASN A 187 -10.69 -0.21 14.03
CA ASN A 187 -9.64 0.03 13.04
C ASN A 187 -10.19 0.78 11.81
N TYR A 188 -11.34 0.35 11.26
CA TYR A 188 -11.94 1.00 10.09
C TYR A 188 -12.45 2.41 10.37
N PHE A 189 -12.81 2.69 11.62
CA PHE A 189 -13.15 4.04 12.03
C PHE A 189 -11.92 4.97 12.04
N GLY A 190 -10.75 4.45 12.44
CA GLY A 190 -9.50 5.22 12.55
C GLY A 190 -8.81 5.12 13.93
N GLU A 191 -9.34 4.29 14.82
CA GLU A 191 -8.82 4.07 16.19
C GLU A 191 -7.72 3.00 16.25
N ASP A 192 -6.96 2.85 15.16
CA ASP A 192 -5.88 1.89 15.01
C ASP A 192 -4.68 2.16 15.95
N LYS A 193 -4.66 3.31 16.62
CA LYS A 193 -3.55 3.75 17.50
C LYS A 193 -3.71 3.33 18.95
N LEU A 194 -4.92 2.90 19.34
CA LEU A 194 -5.17 2.39 20.68
C LEU A 194 -4.56 0.99 20.87
N PRO A 195 -4.29 0.56 22.12
CA PRO A 195 -4.06 -0.85 22.43
C PRO A 195 -5.20 -1.74 21.92
N ILE A 196 -4.91 -2.98 21.50
CA ILE A 196 -5.91 -3.81 20.78
C ILE A 196 -7.15 -4.05 21.65
N ALA A 197 -6.98 -4.26 22.96
CA ALA A 197 -8.11 -4.40 23.88
C ALA A 197 -8.99 -3.14 23.96
N GLU A 198 -8.39 -1.96 23.95
CA GLU A 198 -9.11 -0.68 23.98
C GLU A 198 -9.87 -0.45 22.66
N ARG A 199 -9.36 -0.93 21.52
CA ARG A 199 -10.09 -0.91 20.24
C ARG A 199 -11.39 -1.73 20.31
N ALA A 200 -11.33 -2.92 20.88
CA ALA A 200 -12.53 -3.74 21.06
C ALA A 200 -13.56 -3.06 22.00
N GLN A 201 -13.08 -2.37 23.03
CA GLN A 201 -13.93 -1.63 23.96
C GLN A 201 -14.56 -0.40 23.30
N TRP A 202 -13.80 0.34 22.48
CA TRP A 202 -14.30 1.49 21.74
C TRP A 202 -15.55 1.14 20.93
N THR A 203 -15.55 -0.01 20.24
CA THR A 203 -16.72 -0.48 19.49
C THR A 203 -17.93 -0.73 20.38
N MET A 204 -17.74 -1.22 21.60
CA MET A 204 -18.84 -1.40 22.55
C MET A 204 -19.36 -0.07 23.08
N ASP A 205 -18.45 0.87 23.36
CA ASP A 205 -18.80 2.20 23.87
C ASP A 205 -19.58 3.03 22.82
N HIS A 206 -19.37 2.74 21.53
CA HIS A 206 -20.05 3.40 20.40
C HIS A 206 -21.13 2.53 19.74
N LEU A 207 -21.57 1.46 20.41
CA LEU A 207 -22.49 0.47 19.84
C LEU A 207 -23.80 1.10 19.36
N GLU A 208 -24.34 2.09 20.08
CA GLU A 208 -25.57 2.79 19.68
C GLU A 208 -25.43 3.46 18.31
N GLY A 209 -24.35 4.21 18.08
CA GLY A 209 -24.05 4.84 16.80
C GLY A 209 -23.81 3.83 15.69
N ILE A 210 -23.11 2.73 15.99
CA ILE A 210 -22.87 1.63 15.05
C ILE A 210 -24.18 0.96 14.62
N LEU A 211 -25.08 0.69 15.56
CA LEU A 211 -26.40 0.11 15.27
C LEU A 211 -27.31 1.08 14.51
N ALA A 212 -27.20 2.38 14.76
CA ALA A 212 -27.90 3.41 13.98
C ALA A 212 -27.43 3.40 12.52
N VAL A 213 -26.12 3.38 12.26
CA VAL A 213 -25.55 3.24 10.91
C VAL A 213 -26.04 1.98 10.21
N ALA A 214 -26.07 0.84 10.91
CA ALA A 214 -26.52 -0.41 10.32
C ALA A 214 -28.02 -0.47 10.03
N THR A 215 -28.82 0.39 10.68
CA THR A 215 -30.28 0.44 10.50
C THR A 215 -30.69 1.43 9.41
N ASP A 216 -30.08 2.61 9.42
CA ASP A 216 -30.38 3.68 8.47
C ASP A 216 -29.11 4.48 8.13
N PRO A 217 -28.26 3.96 7.22
CA PRO A 217 -26.96 4.57 6.93
C PRO A 217 -27.06 5.90 6.17
N LEU A 218 -28.21 6.24 5.57
CA LEU A 218 -28.32 7.40 4.68
C LEU A 218 -29.30 8.47 5.14
N ASP A 219 -30.41 8.10 5.80
CA ASP A 219 -31.47 9.04 6.14
C ASP A 219 -31.34 9.60 7.57
N ASP A 220 -30.62 8.91 8.47
CA ASP A 220 -30.19 9.50 9.75
C ASP A 220 -28.91 10.32 9.55
N HIS A 221 -29.02 11.65 9.68
CA HIS A 221 -27.89 12.58 9.54
C HIS A 221 -26.71 12.24 10.45
N LYS A 222 -26.96 11.86 11.71
CA LYS A 222 -25.88 11.54 12.66
C LYS A 222 -25.19 10.26 12.25
N ALA A 223 -25.97 9.25 11.83
CA ALA A 223 -25.41 8.00 11.34
C ALA A 223 -24.58 8.25 10.08
N PHE A 224 -25.13 8.96 9.09
CA PHE A 224 -24.44 9.29 7.84
C PHE A 224 -23.11 10.01 8.10
N GLU A 225 -23.12 11.06 8.93
CA GLU A 225 -21.89 11.79 9.31
C GLU A 225 -20.88 10.87 10.01
N PHE A 226 -21.36 10.02 10.93
CA PHE A 226 -20.51 9.12 11.72
C PHE A 226 -19.74 8.12 10.87
N TRP A 227 -20.37 7.48 9.88
CA TRP A 227 -19.68 6.48 9.05
C TRP A 227 -18.98 7.07 7.82
N SER A 228 -19.49 8.16 7.23
CA SER A 228 -18.94 8.71 5.98
C SER A 228 -17.66 9.53 6.18
N THR A 229 -17.37 9.98 7.40
CA THR A 229 -16.21 10.83 7.72
C THR A 229 -15.05 10.09 8.38
N CYS A 230 -15.18 8.77 8.59
CA CYS A 230 -14.14 7.96 9.21
C CYS A 230 -13.03 7.57 8.21
N ASP A 231 -11.95 6.95 8.69
CA ASP A 231 -10.76 6.67 7.87
C ASP A 231 -11.03 5.67 6.71
N SER A 232 -11.90 4.68 6.92
CA SER A 232 -12.28 3.64 5.94
C SER A 232 -13.81 3.44 5.90
N PRO A 233 -14.56 4.38 5.28
CA PRO A 233 -16.01 4.50 5.45
C PRO A 233 -16.79 3.26 4.99
N TRP A 234 -16.42 2.68 3.85
CA TRP A 234 -17.18 1.56 3.29
C TRP A 234 -16.88 0.23 4.00
N GLU A 235 -15.64 0.01 4.46
CA GLU A 235 -15.32 -1.10 5.35
C GLU A 235 -15.97 -0.93 6.72
N PHE A 236 -16.02 0.29 7.26
CA PHE A 236 -16.71 0.58 8.51
C PHE A 236 -18.21 0.34 8.41
N LEU A 237 -18.86 0.77 7.31
CA LEU A 237 -20.26 0.45 7.03
C LEU A 237 -20.49 -1.07 6.98
N ALA A 238 -19.64 -1.80 6.26
CA ALA A 238 -19.71 -3.27 6.22
C ALA A 238 -19.59 -3.90 7.62
N ALA A 239 -18.68 -3.37 8.45
CA ALA A 239 -18.50 -3.80 9.84
C ALA A 239 -19.69 -3.46 10.73
N CYS A 240 -20.32 -2.28 10.58
CA CYS A 240 -21.52 -1.90 11.31
C CYS A 240 -22.68 -2.87 11.01
N LEU A 241 -22.87 -3.21 9.74
CA LEU A 241 -23.87 -4.19 9.31
C LEU A 241 -23.60 -5.57 9.94
N GLU A 242 -22.35 -6.03 9.96
CA GLU A 242 -21.99 -7.29 10.60
C GLU A 242 -22.19 -7.26 12.12
N VAL A 243 -21.77 -6.18 12.80
CA VAL A 243 -21.99 -5.97 14.24
C VAL A 243 -23.49 -6.04 14.57
N LYS A 244 -24.33 -5.40 13.77
CA LYS A 244 -25.79 -5.48 13.95
C LYS A 244 -26.31 -6.91 13.82
N ARG A 245 -25.87 -7.66 12.80
CA ARG A 245 -26.27 -9.07 12.62
C ARG A 245 -25.82 -9.94 13.80
N VAL A 246 -24.62 -9.73 14.33
CA VAL A 246 -24.13 -10.43 15.53
C VAL A 246 -24.99 -10.06 16.75
N ALA A 247 -25.29 -8.78 16.96
CA ALA A 247 -26.12 -8.32 18.06
C ALA A 247 -27.54 -8.91 18.00
N ASP A 248 -28.17 -8.90 16.82
CA ASP A 248 -29.50 -9.49 16.61
C ASP A 248 -29.47 -11.01 16.87
N PHE A 249 -28.41 -11.71 16.45
CA PHE A 249 -28.22 -13.14 16.74
C PHE A 249 -28.02 -13.41 18.24
N MET A 250 -27.22 -12.60 18.93
CA MET A 250 -27.01 -12.67 20.37
C MET A 250 -28.32 -12.44 21.13
N LEU A 251 -29.15 -11.50 20.70
CA LEU A 251 -30.46 -11.25 21.31
C LEU A 251 -31.40 -12.45 21.17
N ALA A 252 -31.34 -13.16 20.03
CA ALA A 252 -32.17 -14.34 19.78
C ALA A 252 -31.68 -15.61 20.50
N ASN A 253 -30.37 -15.80 20.63
CA ASN A 253 -29.77 -17.05 21.09
C ASN A 253 -29.06 -16.98 22.46
N GLY A 254 -28.85 -15.77 22.99
CA GLY A 254 -28.12 -15.53 24.25
C GLY A 254 -26.59 -15.59 24.13
N THR A 255 -26.04 -15.82 22.93
CA THR A 255 -24.60 -15.90 22.66
C THR A 255 -24.30 -15.58 21.19
N CYS A 256 -23.06 -15.21 20.85
CA CYS A 256 -22.62 -15.12 19.45
C CYS A 256 -22.11 -16.45 18.89
N GLU A 257 -21.90 -17.46 19.74
CA GLU A 257 -21.35 -18.73 19.31
C GLU A 257 -22.21 -19.35 18.20
N GLY A 258 -21.55 -19.68 17.08
CA GLY A 258 -22.19 -20.24 15.91
C GLY A 258 -22.77 -19.22 14.92
N PHE A 259 -22.69 -17.91 15.19
CA PHE A 259 -23.02 -16.90 14.18
C PHE A 259 -22.07 -17.03 12.97
N GLU A 260 -22.65 -17.20 11.78
CA GLU A 260 -21.90 -17.38 10.53
C GLU A 260 -21.41 -16.04 9.95
N SER A 261 -20.23 -15.58 10.39
CA SER A 261 -19.65 -14.32 9.93
C SER A 261 -18.88 -14.48 8.61
N ARG A 262 -18.84 -13.39 7.84
CA ARG A 262 -18.15 -13.29 6.54
C ARG A 262 -17.20 -12.10 6.45
N MET A 263 -17.15 -11.33 7.52
CA MET A 263 -16.35 -10.12 7.60
C MET A 263 -14.88 -10.44 7.36
N VAL A 264 -14.26 -9.63 6.49
CA VAL A 264 -12.83 -9.69 6.25
C VAL A 264 -12.17 -8.80 7.30
N CYS A 265 -11.45 -9.39 8.24
CA CYS A 265 -10.61 -8.64 9.19
C CYS A 265 -9.24 -8.39 8.54
N ARG A 266 -8.69 -7.18 8.67
CA ARG A 266 -7.42 -6.76 8.04
C ARG A 266 -6.48 -6.16 9.07
N TYR A 267 -5.20 -6.49 8.91
CA TYR A 267 -4.11 -6.08 9.80
C TYR A 267 -2.97 -5.52 8.96
N ASP A 268 -2.58 -4.29 9.23
CA ASP A 268 -1.58 -3.57 8.47
C ASP A 268 -0.24 -3.54 9.20
N ALA A 269 0.85 -3.68 8.44
CA ALA A 269 2.19 -3.38 8.94
C ALA A 269 2.33 -1.89 9.29
N THR A 270 3.05 -1.56 10.36
CA THR A 270 3.31 -0.14 10.71
C THR A 270 4.12 0.58 9.61
N CYS A 271 5.16 -0.08 9.09
CA CYS A 271 5.98 0.38 7.96
C CYS A 271 6.82 -0.79 7.42
N SER A 272 6.23 -1.63 6.57
CA SER A 272 6.83 -2.91 6.11
C SER A 272 8.27 -2.74 5.59
N GLY A 273 8.53 -1.77 4.71
CA GLY A 273 9.87 -1.55 4.16
C GLY A 273 10.95 -1.32 5.22
N ILE A 274 10.66 -0.54 6.27
CA ILE A 274 11.62 -0.31 7.37
C ILE A 274 11.71 -1.55 8.27
N GLN A 275 10.61 -2.27 8.51
CA GLN A 275 10.62 -3.51 9.29
C GLN A 275 11.59 -4.53 8.65
N HIS A 276 11.47 -4.77 7.34
CA HIS A 276 12.35 -5.69 6.62
C HIS A 276 13.81 -5.21 6.58
N LEU A 277 14.06 -3.92 6.34
CA LEU A 277 15.42 -3.37 6.33
C LEU A 277 16.09 -3.42 7.71
N ALA A 278 15.34 -3.12 8.77
CA ALA A 278 15.83 -3.22 10.15
C ALA A 278 16.19 -4.67 10.52
N ALA A 279 15.35 -5.64 10.12
CA ALA A 279 15.63 -7.05 10.36
C ALA A 279 16.82 -7.58 9.56
N LEU A 280 16.97 -7.18 8.28
CA LEU A 280 18.13 -7.54 7.44
C LEU A 280 19.45 -7.03 8.04
N MET A 281 19.44 -5.81 8.59
CA MET A 281 20.62 -5.18 9.20
C MET A 281 20.81 -5.51 10.67
N LYS A 282 19.89 -6.28 11.26
CA LYS A 282 19.85 -6.56 12.71
C LYS A 282 19.88 -5.28 13.56
N ASP A 283 19.14 -4.25 13.15
CA ASP A 283 19.13 -2.93 13.78
C ASP A 283 18.00 -2.76 14.80
N GLU A 284 18.36 -2.79 16.09
CA GLU A 284 17.45 -2.61 17.21
C GLU A 284 16.76 -1.23 17.22
N LYS A 285 17.50 -0.17 16.87
CA LYS A 285 16.97 1.22 16.95
C LYS A 285 15.81 1.43 15.98
N SER A 286 15.98 1.00 14.72
CA SER A 286 14.88 1.10 13.74
C SER A 286 13.77 0.09 14.05
N ALA A 287 14.11 -1.13 14.50
CA ALA A 287 13.13 -2.17 14.83
C ALA A 287 12.14 -1.73 15.91
N VAL A 288 12.59 -0.99 16.93
CA VAL A 288 11.70 -0.34 17.93
C VAL A 288 10.70 0.59 17.24
N ARG A 289 11.19 1.52 16.42
CA ARG A 289 10.36 2.59 15.81
C ARG A 289 9.24 2.09 14.90
N VAL A 290 9.37 0.86 14.40
CA VAL A 290 8.37 0.22 13.51
C VAL A 290 7.72 -1.01 14.13
N ASN A 291 7.72 -1.08 15.46
CA ASN A 291 7.02 -2.09 16.24
C ASN A 291 7.45 -3.53 15.94
N VAL A 292 8.67 -3.75 15.45
CA VAL A 292 9.26 -5.11 15.41
C VAL A 292 9.61 -5.55 16.83
N LEU A 293 10.08 -4.63 17.67
CA LEU A 293 10.34 -4.91 19.07
C LEU A 293 9.18 -4.44 19.96
N PRO A 294 8.81 -5.22 20.99
CA PRO A 294 7.78 -4.83 21.94
C PRO A 294 8.32 -3.72 22.86
N THR A 295 7.62 -2.58 22.90
CA THR A 295 7.89 -1.48 23.84
C THR A 295 6.77 -1.23 24.83
N GLY A 296 5.68 -1.99 24.77
CA GLY A 296 4.48 -1.80 25.58
C GLY A 296 3.57 -0.64 25.12
N LYS A 297 3.92 0.03 24.02
CA LYS A 297 3.09 1.05 23.36
C LYS A 297 3.25 0.93 21.84
N ARG A 298 2.32 1.52 21.08
CA ARG A 298 2.46 1.64 19.62
C ARG A 298 3.43 2.77 19.29
N GLU A 299 4.61 2.42 18.77
CA GLU A 299 5.55 3.39 18.24
C GLU A 299 5.04 3.97 16.91
N ASP A 300 5.28 5.27 16.71
CA ASP A 300 4.87 6.00 15.51
C ASP A 300 6.09 6.68 14.89
N ILE A 301 6.75 5.98 13.95
CA ILE A 301 7.92 6.50 13.23
C ILE A 301 7.63 7.83 12.51
N TYR A 302 6.40 8.03 12.02
CA TYR A 302 6.03 9.24 11.31
C TYR A 302 5.98 10.43 12.27
N LYS A 303 5.41 10.23 13.47
CA LYS A 303 5.42 11.24 14.53
C LYS A 303 6.83 11.51 15.03
N ALA A 304 7.65 10.48 15.24
CA ALA A 304 9.03 10.65 15.68
C ALA A 304 9.86 11.49 14.67
N VAL A 305 9.75 11.20 13.37
CA VAL A 305 10.41 12.02 12.33
C VAL A 305 9.82 13.43 12.28
N CYS A 306 8.51 13.58 12.41
CA CYS A 306 7.84 14.89 12.46
C CYS A 306 8.38 15.77 13.58
N GLU A 307 8.57 15.21 14.78
CA GLU A 307 9.10 15.93 15.94
C GLU A 307 10.54 16.40 15.72
N VAL A 308 11.39 15.56 15.12
CA VAL A 308 12.76 15.94 14.73
C VAL A 308 12.75 17.09 13.73
N VAL A 309 11.95 16.99 12.66
CA VAL A 309 11.83 18.03 11.63
C VAL A 309 11.30 19.32 12.24
N ALA A 310 10.26 19.27 13.07
CA ALA A 310 9.70 20.45 13.72
C ALA A 310 10.74 21.14 14.63
N ALA A 311 11.53 20.36 15.39
CA ALA A 311 12.59 20.89 16.22
C ALA A 311 13.73 21.53 15.41
N GLU A 312 14.08 20.96 14.24
CA GLU A 312 15.04 21.58 13.32
C GLU A 312 14.50 22.87 12.70
N VAL A 313 13.25 22.88 12.27
CA VAL A 313 12.60 24.09 11.75
C VAL A 313 12.64 25.18 12.81
N GLN A 314 12.32 24.87 14.07
CA GLN A 314 12.34 25.84 15.16
C GLN A 314 13.76 26.37 15.44
N ARG A 315 14.79 25.52 15.33
CA ARG A 315 16.20 25.92 15.46
C ARG A 315 16.63 26.85 14.32
N ASP A 316 16.17 26.59 13.10
CA ASP A 316 16.57 27.35 11.92
C ASP A 316 15.92 28.74 11.83
N VAL A 317 14.87 28.99 12.60
CA VAL A 317 14.25 30.33 12.72
C VAL A 317 15.23 31.35 13.31
N VAL A 318 16.16 30.94 14.18
CA VAL A 318 17.13 31.88 14.79
C VAL A 318 18.40 32.08 13.95
N ASN A 319 18.56 31.32 12.87
CA ASN A 319 19.70 31.44 11.96
C ASN A 319 19.34 32.32 10.77
N SER A 320 20.04 33.45 10.61
CA SER A 320 19.74 34.47 9.59
C SER A 320 19.73 33.93 8.15
N ALA A 321 20.50 32.86 7.86
CA ALA A 321 20.54 32.24 6.54
C ALA A 321 19.29 31.41 6.21
N THR A 322 18.64 30.82 7.21
CA THR A 322 17.51 29.88 7.04
C THR A 322 16.18 30.44 7.55
N MET A 323 16.21 31.53 8.31
CA MET A 323 15.06 32.15 8.99
C MET A 323 13.86 32.36 8.06
N ALA A 324 14.08 32.85 6.83
CA ALA A 324 13.00 33.15 5.89
C ALA A 324 12.19 31.90 5.52
N MET A 325 12.87 30.79 5.18
CA MET A 325 12.20 29.54 4.82
C MET A 325 11.67 28.79 6.04
N ALA A 326 12.43 28.78 7.15
CA ALA A 326 12.02 28.13 8.38
C ALA A 326 10.71 28.71 8.94
N SER A 327 10.58 30.03 8.93
CA SER A 327 9.38 30.74 9.41
C SER A 327 8.11 30.35 8.66
N LEU A 328 8.20 29.95 7.38
CA LEU A 328 7.06 29.51 6.58
C LEU A 328 6.48 28.15 7.03
N TRP A 329 7.24 27.38 7.81
CA TRP A 329 6.89 26.03 8.26
C TRP A 329 6.63 25.93 9.77
N VAL A 330 6.92 26.97 10.55
CA VAL A 330 6.63 27.00 11.99
C VAL A 330 5.14 26.74 12.22
N GLY A 331 4.83 25.73 13.04
CA GLY A 331 3.45 25.32 13.33
C GLY A 331 2.71 24.62 12.19
N LYS A 332 3.38 24.32 11.06
CA LYS A 332 2.79 23.65 9.89
C LYS A 332 3.39 22.28 9.57
N VAL A 333 4.42 21.86 10.32
CA VAL A 333 5.00 20.52 10.23
C VAL A 333 4.13 19.57 11.05
N GLU A 334 3.32 18.78 10.35
CA GLU A 334 2.44 17.78 10.95
C GLU A 334 2.84 16.36 10.51
N ARG A 335 2.35 15.35 11.24
CA ARG A 335 2.58 13.93 10.90
C ARG A 335 2.22 13.63 9.44
N LYS A 336 1.11 14.18 8.94
CA LYS A 336 0.65 14.00 7.55
C LYS A 336 1.65 14.54 6.53
N THR A 337 2.34 15.64 6.85
CA THR A 337 3.33 16.31 5.99
C THR A 337 4.55 15.43 5.73
N VAL A 338 4.99 14.65 6.72
CA VAL A 338 6.17 13.78 6.60
C VAL A 338 5.84 12.33 6.22
N LYS A 339 4.60 11.87 6.46
CA LYS A 339 4.18 10.46 6.33
C LYS A 339 4.59 9.83 5.00
N ARG A 340 4.26 10.48 3.88
CA ARG A 340 4.49 9.93 2.53
C ARG A 340 5.99 9.79 2.23
N ALA A 341 6.80 10.76 2.66
CA ALA A 341 8.25 10.73 2.47
C ALA A 341 8.89 9.58 3.26
N VAL A 342 8.52 9.44 4.54
CA VAL A 342 9.00 8.34 5.41
C VAL A 342 8.60 6.98 4.83
N MET A 343 7.33 6.82 4.42
CA MET A 343 6.79 5.57 3.89
C MET A 343 7.43 5.16 2.55
N THR A 344 7.82 6.12 1.71
CA THR A 344 8.41 5.84 0.39
C THR A 344 9.94 5.77 0.37
N THR A 345 10.60 6.14 1.47
CA THR A 345 12.06 6.08 1.63
C THR A 345 12.65 4.67 1.53
N PRO A 346 12.11 3.64 2.21
CA PRO A 346 12.56 2.25 2.04
C PRO A 346 12.51 1.77 0.60
N TYR A 347 11.61 2.35 -0.18
CA TYR A 347 11.39 2.03 -1.59
C TYR A 347 12.16 2.96 -2.54
N GLY A 348 13.19 3.62 -2.04
CA GLY A 348 14.18 4.31 -2.87
C GLY A 348 13.71 5.65 -3.44
N VAL A 349 12.70 6.31 -2.84
CA VAL A 349 12.37 7.69 -3.24
C VAL A 349 13.61 8.58 -3.09
N SER A 350 13.91 9.35 -4.12
CA SER A 350 14.97 10.37 -4.09
C SER A 350 14.50 11.62 -3.36
N GLU A 351 15.42 12.48 -2.93
CA GLU A 351 15.13 13.81 -2.39
C GLU A 351 14.21 14.63 -3.32
N ARG A 352 14.51 14.68 -4.62
CA ARG A 352 13.64 15.32 -5.63
C ARG A 352 12.24 14.70 -5.69
N GLY A 353 12.13 13.41 -5.39
CA GLY A 353 10.87 12.69 -5.31
C GLY A 353 10.05 13.12 -4.08
N ILE A 354 10.69 13.28 -2.92
CA ILE A 354 10.07 13.83 -1.70
C ILE A 354 9.59 15.27 -1.95
N LEU A 355 10.41 16.10 -2.58
CA LEU A 355 10.02 17.46 -2.97
C LEU A 355 8.77 17.44 -3.87
N THR A 356 8.74 16.56 -4.86
CA THR A 356 7.60 16.39 -5.76
C THR A 356 6.34 15.97 -4.99
N GLN A 357 6.48 15.05 -4.02
CA GLN A 357 5.37 14.61 -3.15
C GLN A 357 4.81 15.78 -2.33
N LEU A 358 5.68 16.56 -1.65
CA LEU A 358 5.25 17.69 -0.84
C LEU A 358 4.47 18.74 -1.64
N VAL A 359 4.91 19.01 -2.87
CA VAL A 359 4.23 19.98 -3.76
C VAL A 359 2.92 19.39 -4.29
N GLN A 360 2.90 18.13 -4.70
CA GLN A 360 1.69 17.47 -5.22
C GLN A 360 0.62 17.26 -4.15
N ASP A 361 1.02 17.03 -2.91
CA ASP A 361 0.12 16.83 -1.77
C ASP A 361 -0.42 18.19 -1.23
N GLY A 362 -0.02 19.31 -1.83
CA GLY A 362 -0.53 20.64 -1.49
C GLY A 362 -0.05 21.20 -0.14
N PHE A 363 0.91 20.55 0.52
CA PHE A 363 1.40 20.99 1.84
C PHE A 363 2.09 22.36 1.82
N ALA A 364 2.49 22.85 0.66
CA ALA A 364 3.09 24.17 0.48
C ALA A 364 2.09 25.21 -0.09
N ASP A 365 0.82 24.86 -0.29
CA ASP A 365 -0.15 25.73 -0.98
C ASP A 365 -0.56 26.97 -0.17
N HIS A 366 -0.26 27.01 1.12
CA HIS A 366 -0.36 28.22 1.94
C HIS A 366 0.60 29.34 1.53
N ILE A 367 1.53 29.06 0.60
CA ILE A 367 2.48 30.04 0.06
C ILE A 367 2.01 30.47 -1.33
N ALA A 368 1.59 31.73 -1.46
CA ALA A 368 1.02 32.26 -2.70
C ALA A 368 2.05 32.39 -3.83
N ASN A 369 3.29 32.79 -3.52
CA ASN A 369 4.34 32.94 -4.51
C ASN A 369 4.91 31.58 -4.93
N GLY A 370 4.78 31.20 -6.21
CA GLY A 370 5.21 29.88 -6.68
C GLY A 370 6.71 29.60 -6.56
N LYS A 371 7.59 30.62 -6.67
CA LYS A 371 9.03 30.43 -6.49
C LYS A 371 9.38 30.19 -5.03
N GLU A 372 8.79 30.99 -4.14
CA GLU A 372 8.94 30.84 -2.69
C GLU A 372 8.35 29.53 -2.19
N ARG A 373 7.20 29.11 -2.74
CA ARG A 373 6.57 27.82 -2.47
C ARG A 373 7.53 26.67 -2.74
N TYR A 374 8.18 26.68 -3.91
CA TYR A 374 9.12 25.64 -4.29
C TYR A 374 10.36 25.65 -3.39
N ALA A 375 10.93 26.83 -3.11
CA ALA A 375 12.08 26.98 -2.21
C ALA A 375 11.76 26.53 -0.77
N ALA A 376 10.56 26.83 -0.27
CA ALA A 376 10.11 26.39 1.04
C ALA A 376 9.91 24.87 1.09
N ALA A 377 9.34 24.27 0.04
CA ALA A 377 9.20 22.82 -0.07
C ALA A 377 10.56 22.12 -0.17
N GLU A 378 11.53 22.71 -0.87
CA GLU A 378 12.91 22.22 -0.96
C GLU A 378 13.59 22.27 0.41
N TYR A 379 13.47 23.38 1.13
CA TYR A 379 13.95 23.50 2.51
C TYR A 379 13.38 22.40 3.42
N LEU A 380 12.05 22.19 3.41
CA LEU A 380 11.44 21.15 4.24
C LEU A 380 11.91 19.74 3.81
N THR A 381 12.07 19.52 2.51
CA THR A 381 12.61 18.26 1.99
C THR A 381 13.98 17.94 2.58
N GLN A 382 14.89 18.93 2.64
CA GLN A 382 16.22 18.76 3.23
C GLN A 382 16.13 18.38 4.72
N LYS A 383 15.21 19.00 5.47
CA LYS A 383 14.98 18.66 6.89
C LYS A 383 14.42 17.25 7.08
N ILE A 384 13.47 16.85 6.22
CA ILE A 384 12.93 15.48 6.25
C ILE A 384 14.03 14.45 5.95
N VAL A 385 14.87 14.70 4.94
CA VAL A 385 15.98 13.79 4.60
C VAL A 385 16.98 13.71 5.75
N GLY A 386 17.38 14.84 6.34
CA GLY A 386 18.28 14.85 7.51
C GLY A 386 17.71 14.06 8.69
N ALA A 387 16.43 14.28 9.03
CA ALA A 387 15.75 13.57 10.11
C ALA A 387 15.63 12.06 9.83
N LEU A 388 15.42 11.66 8.58
CA LEU A 388 15.41 10.25 8.17
C LEU A 388 16.79 9.62 8.33
N ASP A 389 17.85 10.30 7.91
CA ASP A 389 19.21 9.76 7.99
C ASP A 389 19.65 9.54 9.44
N GLU A 390 19.24 10.40 10.38
CA GLU A 390 19.43 10.18 11.82
C GLU A 390 18.56 9.02 12.37
N SER A 391 17.36 8.85 11.81
CA SER A 391 16.35 7.93 12.34
C SER A 391 16.48 6.50 11.85
N ILE A 392 16.98 6.28 10.63
CA ILE A 392 17.01 4.97 9.95
C ILE A 392 18.36 4.71 9.23
N GLU A 393 19.47 5.05 9.91
CA GLU A 393 20.83 4.88 9.39
C GLU A 393 21.14 3.44 8.91
N ALA A 394 20.84 2.41 9.72
CA ALA A 394 21.13 1.04 9.31
C ALA A 394 20.29 0.58 8.11
N PRO A 395 18.96 0.83 8.05
CA PRO A 395 18.18 0.66 6.83
C PRO A 395 18.78 1.33 5.59
N ARG A 396 19.29 2.57 5.71
CA ARG A 396 19.99 3.26 4.60
C ARG A 396 21.24 2.51 4.15
N ARG A 397 22.06 2.00 5.07
CA ARG A 397 23.24 1.19 4.73
C ARG A 397 22.88 -0.06 3.93
N ALA A 398 21.77 -0.75 4.26
CA ALA A 398 21.27 -1.87 3.44
C ALA A 398 20.86 -1.42 2.03
N MET A 399 20.16 -0.29 1.91
CA MET A 399 19.79 0.25 0.60
C MET A 399 21.01 0.59 -0.25
N ASP A 400 22.04 1.19 0.36
CA ASP A 400 23.29 1.53 -0.32
C ASP A 400 24.11 0.30 -0.69
N TYR A 401 24.05 -0.76 0.12
CA TYR A 401 24.62 -2.06 -0.23
C TYR A 401 23.96 -2.67 -1.48
N PHE A 402 22.63 -2.70 -1.56
CA PHE A 402 21.95 -3.19 -2.76
C PHE A 402 22.29 -2.37 -4.01
N ARG A 403 22.42 -1.04 -3.85
CA ARG A 403 22.84 -0.13 -4.92
C ARG A 403 24.28 -0.40 -5.37
N SER A 404 25.20 -0.66 -4.44
CA SER A 404 26.60 -0.90 -4.76
C SER A 404 26.78 -2.23 -5.50
N VAL A 405 26.06 -3.28 -5.10
CA VAL A 405 26.05 -4.58 -5.80
C VAL A 405 25.47 -4.42 -7.21
N ALA A 406 24.38 -3.65 -7.37
CA ALA A 406 23.80 -3.40 -8.69
C ALA A 406 24.74 -2.65 -9.64
N VAL A 407 25.48 -1.65 -9.13
CA VAL A 407 26.51 -0.93 -9.90
C VAL A 407 27.67 -1.87 -10.25
N PHE A 408 28.14 -2.66 -9.29
CA PHE A 408 29.24 -3.61 -9.49
C PHE A 408 28.98 -4.62 -10.62
N LEU A 409 27.75 -5.15 -10.69
CA LEU A 409 27.32 -6.08 -11.75
C LEU A 409 27.09 -5.36 -13.08
N GLU A 410 26.52 -4.16 -13.04
CA GLU A 410 26.26 -3.34 -14.23
C GLU A 410 27.54 -2.97 -14.97
N GLU A 411 28.60 -2.57 -14.25
CA GLU A 411 29.94 -2.29 -14.81
C GLU A 411 30.55 -3.51 -15.52
N ARG A 412 30.08 -4.71 -15.19
CA ARG A 412 30.49 -5.99 -15.80
C ARG A 412 29.52 -6.47 -16.90
N GLY A 413 28.50 -5.68 -17.22
CA GLY A 413 27.47 -6.08 -18.19
C GLY A 413 26.56 -7.20 -17.70
N LEU A 414 26.48 -7.42 -16.39
CA LEU A 414 25.65 -8.47 -15.78
C LEU A 414 24.39 -7.88 -15.12
N PRO A 415 23.21 -8.52 -15.27
CA PRO A 415 22.02 -8.11 -14.55
C PRO A 415 22.10 -8.48 -13.06
N LEU A 416 21.35 -7.78 -12.22
CA LEU A 416 21.18 -8.19 -10.83
C LEU A 416 20.11 -9.29 -10.76
N VAL A 417 20.49 -10.49 -10.31
CA VAL A 417 19.59 -11.64 -10.14
C VAL A 417 19.81 -12.20 -8.74
N TRP A 418 18.72 -12.49 -8.01
CA TRP A 418 18.77 -12.98 -6.64
C TRP A 418 17.61 -13.92 -6.33
N ASP A 419 17.74 -14.70 -5.28
CA ASP A 419 16.68 -15.56 -4.76
C ASP A 419 16.11 -15.01 -3.44
N THR A 420 14.83 -15.28 -3.18
CA THR A 420 14.19 -15.07 -1.88
C THR A 420 13.88 -16.42 -1.21
N PRO A 421 13.85 -16.48 0.14
CA PRO A 421 13.60 -17.72 0.87
C PRO A 421 12.27 -18.40 0.55
N SER A 422 11.28 -17.65 0.06
CA SER A 422 9.98 -18.20 -0.35
C SER A 422 10.01 -19.00 -1.67
N GLY A 423 11.13 -18.96 -2.42
CA GLY A 423 11.25 -19.60 -3.72
C GLY A 423 10.91 -18.69 -4.91
N PHE A 424 11.11 -17.37 -4.78
CA PHE A 424 11.07 -16.44 -5.90
C PHE A 424 12.47 -16.05 -6.36
N THR A 425 12.71 -16.05 -7.67
CA THR A 425 13.96 -15.55 -8.25
C THR A 425 13.69 -14.22 -8.94
N GLY A 426 14.24 -13.13 -8.41
CA GLY A 426 14.15 -11.80 -8.99
C GLY A 426 15.26 -11.54 -10.00
N LYS A 427 14.94 -10.89 -11.12
CA LYS A 427 15.91 -10.35 -12.09
C LYS A 427 15.60 -8.89 -12.38
N GLN A 428 16.56 -8.03 -12.12
CA GLN A 428 16.55 -6.63 -12.49
C GLN A 428 17.52 -6.39 -13.65
N ALA A 429 16.96 -6.02 -14.80
CA ALA A 429 17.71 -5.69 -16.01
C ALA A 429 17.04 -4.50 -16.70
N TYR A 430 17.47 -3.28 -16.38
CA TYR A 430 16.96 -2.07 -17.04
C TYR A 430 17.79 -1.73 -18.27
N TYR A 431 17.43 -2.27 -19.43
CA TYR A 431 18.14 -1.99 -20.68
C TYR A 431 17.85 -0.59 -21.23
N LYS A 432 18.76 -0.10 -22.08
CA LYS A 432 18.46 1.03 -22.97
C LYS A 432 17.25 0.69 -23.84
N THR A 433 16.50 1.71 -24.23
CA THR A 433 15.25 1.52 -24.98
C THR A 433 15.38 2.15 -26.35
N GLY A 434 15.10 1.37 -27.38
CA GLY A 434 14.90 1.83 -28.74
C GLY A 434 13.49 2.39 -28.92
N GLU A 435 13.32 3.23 -29.94
CA GLU A 435 12.01 3.73 -30.35
C GLU A 435 11.84 3.55 -31.87
N LYS A 436 10.66 3.07 -32.28
CA LYS A 436 10.26 2.98 -33.68
C LYS A 436 8.95 3.72 -33.86
N ARG A 437 8.96 4.76 -34.70
CA ARG A 437 7.76 5.52 -35.08
C ARG A 437 7.10 4.86 -36.29
N ILE A 438 5.87 4.40 -36.10
CA ILE A 438 5.02 3.78 -37.12
C ILE A 438 4.01 4.83 -37.57
N ARG A 439 4.10 5.26 -38.83
CA ARG A 439 3.09 6.16 -39.40
C ARG A 439 1.86 5.36 -39.82
N THR A 440 0.69 5.83 -39.43
CA THR A 440 -0.61 5.27 -39.80
C THR A 440 -1.47 6.32 -40.49
N LEU A 441 -2.60 5.91 -41.06
CA LEU A 441 -3.57 6.85 -41.66
C LEU A 441 -4.17 7.83 -40.63
N HIS A 442 -4.14 7.50 -39.34
CA HIS A 442 -4.71 8.31 -38.24
C HIS A 442 -3.66 9.04 -37.40
N GLY A 443 -2.39 9.06 -37.85
CA GLY A 443 -1.28 9.67 -37.14
C GLY A 443 -0.16 8.68 -36.82
N ASP A 444 0.76 9.08 -35.95
CA ASP A 444 1.98 8.34 -35.69
C ASP A 444 1.94 7.63 -34.33
N VAL A 445 2.27 6.35 -34.33
CA VAL A 445 2.38 5.51 -33.13
C VAL A 445 3.86 5.25 -32.85
N THR A 446 4.35 5.66 -31.68
CA THR A 446 5.72 5.36 -31.24
C THR A 446 5.73 4.08 -30.41
N VAL A 447 6.40 3.04 -30.90
CA VAL A 447 6.64 1.79 -30.17
C VAL A 447 8.02 1.85 -29.54
N ARG A 448 8.10 1.58 -28.24
CA ARG A 448 9.37 1.49 -27.50
C ARG A 448 9.71 0.04 -27.20
N PHE A 449 10.98 -0.33 -27.32
CA PHE A 449 11.43 -1.69 -27.02
C PHE A 449 12.77 -1.71 -26.28
N GLU A 450 13.08 -2.78 -25.53
CA GLU A 450 14.39 -2.98 -24.92
C GLU A 450 15.46 -3.23 -26.00
N GLU A 451 16.62 -2.60 -25.86
CA GLU A 451 17.82 -2.84 -26.66
C GLU A 451 18.93 -3.40 -25.74
N PRO A 452 18.95 -4.72 -25.48
CA PRO A 452 19.97 -5.33 -24.64
C PRO A 452 21.41 -5.07 -25.11
N ASP A 453 21.62 -5.05 -26.43
CA ASP A 453 22.92 -4.80 -27.06
C ASP A 453 23.44 -3.37 -26.80
N ALA A 454 22.54 -2.43 -26.53
CA ALA A 454 22.91 -1.05 -26.19
C ALA A 454 23.34 -0.91 -24.71
N GLY A 455 23.24 -1.99 -23.92
CA GLY A 455 23.62 -2.05 -22.51
C GLY A 455 22.54 -1.55 -21.55
N PHE A 456 22.89 -1.45 -20.27
CA PHE A 456 21.97 -1.03 -19.21
C PHE A 456 21.78 0.50 -19.17
N LYS A 457 20.76 0.93 -18.42
CA LYS A 457 20.56 2.31 -17.94
C LYS A 457 21.14 2.39 -16.51
N PRO A 458 22.39 2.86 -16.31
CA PRO A 458 23.08 2.76 -15.02
C PRO A 458 22.31 3.39 -13.87
N GLY A 459 21.75 4.59 -14.09
CA GLY A 459 20.96 5.30 -13.08
C GLY A 459 19.71 4.54 -12.64
N LYS A 460 19.00 3.86 -13.57
CA LYS A 460 17.83 3.05 -13.22
C LYS A 460 18.22 1.76 -12.52
N GLN A 461 19.30 1.12 -12.97
CA GLN A 461 19.84 -0.10 -12.36
C GLN A 461 20.26 0.15 -10.91
N LYS A 462 20.97 1.25 -10.64
CA LYS A 462 21.34 1.68 -9.29
C LYS A 462 20.09 1.99 -8.45
N LEU A 463 19.25 2.92 -8.89
CA LEU A 463 18.13 3.43 -8.06
C LEU A 463 17.04 2.37 -7.81
N GLY A 464 16.84 1.42 -8.73
CA GLY A 464 15.85 0.36 -8.61
C GLY A 464 16.25 -0.78 -7.66
N ALA A 465 17.54 -0.97 -7.37
CA ALA A 465 18.03 -2.16 -6.68
C ALA A 465 17.42 -2.32 -5.28
N ALA A 466 17.56 -1.30 -4.44
CA ALA A 466 17.04 -1.32 -3.07
C ALA A 466 15.51 -1.58 -3.02
N PRO A 467 14.64 -0.81 -3.70
CA PRO A 467 13.20 -1.10 -3.67
C PRO A 467 12.85 -2.47 -4.20
N ASN A 468 13.49 -2.94 -5.27
CA ASN A 468 13.15 -4.22 -5.87
C ASN A 468 13.50 -5.40 -4.95
N VAL A 469 14.65 -5.32 -4.26
CA VAL A 469 15.04 -6.34 -3.28
C VAL A 469 14.11 -6.30 -2.08
N VAL A 470 13.86 -5.12 -1.48
CA VAL A 470 12.96 -4.99 -0.32
C VAL A 470 11.54 -5.49 -0.66
N HIS A 471 11.00 -5.11 -1.82
CA HIS A 471 9.72 -5.61 -2.31
C HIS A 471 9.69 -7.13 -2.50
N SER A 472 10.82 -7.74 -2.85
CA SER A 472 10.86 -9.20 -2.97
C SER A 472 10.84 -9.91 -1.62
N PHE A 473 11.38 -9.27 -0.56
CA PHE A 473 11.34 -9.80 0.79
C PHE A 473 9.97 -9.62 1.46
N ASP A 474 9.26 -8.50 1.21
CA ASP A 474 7.87 -8.38 1.68
C ASP A 474 6.95 -9.40 1.01
N ALA A 475 7.11 -9.62 -0.31
CA ALA A 475 6.36 -10.63 -1.03
C ALA A 475 6.72 -12.05 -0.55
N ALA A 476 7.97 -12.30 -0.16
CA ALA A 476 8.39 -13.57 0.42
C ALA A 476 7.74 -13.81 1.78
N HIS A 477 7.69 -12.78 2.64
CA HIS A 477 7.01 -12.86 3.94
C HIS A 477 5.52 -13.17 3.78
N LEU A 478 4.82 -12.44 2.90
CA LEU A 478 3.42 -12.70 2.55
C LEU A 478 3.22 -14.14 2.06
N ALA A 479 4.07 -14.62 1.15
CA ALA A 479 3.96 -15.97 0.62
C ALA A 479 4.13 -17.05 1.70
N LEU A 480 5.11 -16.89 2.59
CA LEU A 480 5.33 -17.82 3.71
C LEU A 480 4.14 -17.83 4.68
N VAL A 481 3.61 -16.64 5.02
CA VAL A 481 2.40 -16.52 5.84
C VAL A 481 1.20 -17.19 5.17
N CYS A 482 1.00 -16.97 3.87
CA CYS A 482 -0.09 -17.58 3.12
C CYS A 482 -0.04 -19.11 3.14
N VAL A 483 1.15 -19.69 2.96
CA VAL A 483 1.34 -21.15 2.97
C VAL A 483 1.13 -21.73 4.36
N GLU A 484 1.67 -21.10 5.41
CA GLU A 484 1.47 -21.58 6.78
C GLU A 484 -0.01 -21.46 7.20
N MET A 485 -0.69 -20.35 6.87
CA MET A 485 -2.13 -20.21 7.10
C MET A 485 -2.95 -21.31 6.42
N LYS A 486 -2.58 -21.68 5.19
CA LYS A 486 -3.19 -22.82 4.49
C LYS A 486 -2.95 -24.14 5.25
N HIS A 487 -1.72 -24.38 5.74
CA HIS A 487 -1.38 -25.60 6.48
C HIS A 487 -2.13 -25.68 7.83
N ARG A 488 -2.41 -24.53 8.45
CA ARG A 488 -3.29 -24.39 9.62
C ARG A 488 -4.78 -24.53 9.30
N GLY A 489 -5.15 -24.78 8.04
CA GLY A 489 -6.53 -25.00 7.61
C GLY A 489 -7.31 -23.72 7.28
N VAL A 490 -6.65 -22.56 7.23
CA VAL A 490 -7.31 -21.30 6.86
C VAL A 490 -7.48 -21.22 5.35
N ARG A 491 -8.75 -21.29 4.93
CA ARG A 491 -9.16 -21.34 3.53
C ARG A 491 -9.05 -19.98 2.84
N ASP A 492 -9.59 -18.94 3.47
CA ASP A 492 -9.82 -17.65 2.83
C ASP A 492 -8.87 -16.58 3.36
N LEU A 493 -8.13 -15.94 2.45
CA LEU A 493 -7.16 -14.90 2.77
C LEU A 493 -7.34 -13.69 1.83
N ALA A 494 -7.10 -12.50 2.38
CA ALA A 494 -7.22 -11.22 1.70
C ALA A 494 -5.94 -10.40 1.87
N PHE A 495 -5.08 -10.38 0.86
CA PHE A 495 -3.81 -9.66 0.92
C PHE A 495 -3.80 -8.41 0.03
N VAL A 496 -3.29 -7.31 0.59
CA VAL A 496 -2.90 -6.10 -0.14
C VAL A 496 -1.46 -5.77 0.23
N HIS A 497 -0.51 -6.46 -0.38
CA HIS A 497 0.92 -6.34 -0.05
C HIS A 497 1.16 -6.54 1.44
N ASP A 498 1.47 -5.49 2.19
CA ASP A 498 1.74 -5.46 3.63
C ASP A 498 0.48 -5.35 4.52
N SER A 499 -0.71 -5.50 3.93
CA SER A 499 -2.00 -5.65 4.61
C SER A 499 -2.48 -7.10 4.51
N PHE A 500 -2.63 -7.78 5.64
CA PHE A 500 -3.01 -9.19 5.69
C PHE A 500 -4.40 -9.33 6.28
N GLY A 501 -5.24 -10.16 5.68
CA GLY A 501 -6.61 -10.36 6.16
C GLY A 501 -7.13 -11.79 6.05
N CYS A 502 -8.07 -12.11 6.94
CA CYS A 502 -8.72 -13.40 7.09
C CYS A 502 -10.11 -13.23 7.73
N HIS A 503 -10.82 -14.33 7.96
CA HIS A 503 -12.02 -14.33 8.81
C HIS A 503 -11.66 -13.95 10.25
N ALA A 504 -12.59 -13.31 10.97
CA ALA A 504 -12.38 -12.88 12.35
C ALA A 504 -11.93 -14.01 13.29
N GLU A 505 -12.46 -15.22 13.11
CA GLU A 505 -12.10 -16.40 13.91
C GLU A 505 -10.65 -16.86 13.67
N SER A 506 -10.04 -16.50 12.53
CA SER A 506 -8.67 -16.88 12.17
C SER A 506 -7.63 -15.80 12.50
N SER A 507 -8.05 -14.68 13.09
CA SER A 507 -7.19 -13.52 13.32
C SER A 507 -6.04 -13.77 14.28
N ASP A 508 -6.27 -14.50 15.38
CA ASP A 508 -5.19 -14.87 16.31
C ASP A 508 -4.11 -15.70 15.59
N ILE A 509 -4.53 -16.67 14.76
CA ILE A 509 -3.64 -17.51 13.95
C ILE A 509 -2.85 -16.65 12.95
N LEU A 510 -3.52 -15.73 12.25
CA LEU A 510 -2.87 -14.86 11.28
C LEU A 510 -1.77 -14.00 11.92
N LEU A 511 -2.06 -13.38 13.07
CA LEU A 511 -1.10 -12.53 13.76
C LEU A 511 0.08 -13.34 14.33
N GLU A 512 -0.17 -14.53 14.87
CA GLU A 512 0.86 -15.47 15.32
C GLU A 512 1.78 -15.88 14.14
N VAL A 513 1.19 -16.41 13.07
CA VAL A 513 1.91 -16.89 11.89
C VAL A 513 2.71 -15.76 11.23
N THR A 514 2.14 -14.57 11.17
CA THR A 514 2.82 -13.38 10.61
C THR A 514 4.14 -13.11 11.33
N LYS A 515 4.14 -13.19 12.66
CA LYS A 515 5.35 -13.00 13.48
C LYS A 515 6.31 -14.19 13.34
N GLN A 516 5.82 -15.43 13.39
CA GLN A 516 6.63 -16.63 13.24
C GLN A 516 7.37 -16.68 11.89
N GLN A 517 6.69 -16.35 10.79
CA GLN A 517 7.31 -16.35 9.47
C GLN A 517 8.29 -15.18 9.29
N PHE A 518 8.09 -14.06 9.98
CA PHE A 518 9.08 -12.98 10.02
C PHE A 518 10.36 -13.41 10.74
N VAL A 519 10.23 -14.11 11.88
CA VAL A 519 11.37 -14.72 12.58
C VAL A 519 12.07 -15.72 11.68
N ALA A 520 11.33 -16.66 11.08
CA ALA A 520 11.91 -17.67 10.19
C ALA A 520 12.68 -17.05 9.02
N LEU A 521 12.17 -15.94 8.48
CA LEU A 521 12.80 -15.22 7.38
C LEU A 521 14.12 -14.54 7.78
N TYR A 522 14.23 -14.07 9.03
CA TYR A 522 15.33 -13.20 9.45
C TYR A 522 16.22 -13.75 10.57
N ASN A 523 15.92 -14.88 11.22
CA ASN A 523 16.77 -15.47 12.27
C ASN A 523 18.05 -16.12 11.73
N ASN A 524 18.27 -16.06 10.41
CA ASN A 524 19.46 -16.54 9.72
C ASN A 524 20.28 -15.35 9.15
N ASP A 525 21.46 -15.63 8.62
CA ASP A 525 22.30 -14.67 7.89
C ASP A 525 21.72 -14.31 6.52
N THR A 526 20.52 -13.74 6.53
CA THR A 526 19.65 -13.57 5.36
C THR A 526 20.27 -12.68 4.29
N LEU A 527 20.98 -11.62 4.72
CA LEU A 527 21.67 -10.72 3.80
C LEU A 527 22.87 -11.41 3.13
N GLU A 528 23.56 -12.29 3.85
CA GLU A 528 24.65 -13.10 3.28
C GLU A 528 24.10 -14.18 2.34
N GLN A 529 23.01 -14.86 2.72
CA GLN A 529 22.32 -15.79 1.82
C GLN A 529 21.86 -15.11 0.53
N TRP A 530 21.34 -13.88 0.63
CA TRP A 530 21.02 -13.06 -0.54
C TRP A 530 22.27 -12.81 -1.40
N ARG A 531 23.39 -12.38 -0.81
CA ARG A 531 24.66 -12.16 -1.50
C ARG A 531 25.15 -13.45 -2.20
N GLN A 532 25.09 -14.59 -1.52
CA GLN A 532 25.47 -15.89 -2.08
C GLN A 532 24.60 -16.28 -3.29
N SER A 533 23.29 -15.98 -3.24
CA SER A 533 22.41 -16.18 -4.41
C SER A 533 22.84 -15.31 -5.59
N VAL A 534 23.22 -14.04 -5.35
CA VAL A 534 23.71 -13.14 -6.40
C VAL A 534 25.00 -13.64 -7.01
N ILE A 535 25.93 -14.16 -6.19
CA ILE A 535 27.17 -14.79 -6.68
C ILE A 535 26.85 -16.00 -7.55
N ALA A 536 25.96 -16.87 -7.11
CA ALA A 536 25.56 -18.06 -7.86
C ALA A 536 24.95 -17.74 -9.23
N HIS A 537 24.09 -16.71 -9.32
CA HIS A 537 23.46 -16.31 -10.59
C HIS A 537 24.39 -15.51 -11.50
N SER A 538 25.28 -14.68 -10.95
CA SER A 538 26.20 -13.85 -11.74
C SER A 538 27.49 -14.57 -12.15
N GLY A 539 27.89 -15.62 -11.42
CA GLY A 539 29.20 -16.26 -11.56
C GLY A 539 30.37 -15.40 -11.09
N CYS A 540 30.11 -14.28 -10.40
CA CYS A 540 31.13 -13.35 -9.91
C CYS A 540 31.33 -13.54 -8.40
N PRO A 541 32.47 -14.10 -7.93
CA PRO A 541 32.72 -14.29 -6.51
C PRO A 541 33.01 -12.96 -5.77
N ASP A 542 33.49 -11.94 -6.47
CA ASP A 542 33.91 -10.65 -5.91
C ASP A 542 32.74 -9.68 -5.63
N VAL A 543 31.50 -10.18 -5.58
CA VAL A 543 30.34 -9.37 -5.18
C VAL A 543 30.62 -8.76 -3.79
N PRO A 544 30.39 -7.44 -3.61
CA PRO A 544 30.68 -6.74 -2.36
C PRO A 544 30.21 -7.47 -1.11
N GLU A 545 31.04 -7.49 -0.07
CA GLU A 545 30.73 -8.09 1.23
C GLU A 545 29.59 -7.36 1.93
N VAL A 546 28.83 -8.11 2.74
CA VAL A 546 27.73 -7.54 3.51
C VAL A 546 28.25 -6.53 4.54
N PRO A 547 27.53 -5.40 4.75
CA PRO A 547 27.92 -4.42 5.75
C PRO A 547 27.84 -4.99 7.18
N PRO A 548 28.54 -4.38 8.16
CA PRO A 548 28.43 -4.79 9.55
C PRO A 548 26.99 -4.72 10.07
N LEU A 549 26.52 -5.87 10.54
CA LEU A 549 25.19 -6.06 11.12
C LEU A 549 25.17 -5.63 12.59
N GLY A 550 23.99 -5.25 13.09
CA GLY A 550 23.74 -5.06 14.51
C GLY A 550 23.50 -6.39 15.23
N ASN A 551 22.85 -6.31 16.39
CA ASN A 551 22.62 -7.42 17.32
C ASN A 551 21.13 -7.61 17.67
N LEU A 552 20.21 -7.13 16.83
CA LEU A 552 18.77 -7.34 17.02
C LEU A 552 18.45 -8.83 17.18
N ASP A 553 17.86 -9.17 18.33
CA ASP A 553 17.15 -10.42 18.52
C ASP A 553 15.77 -10.32 17.86
N VAL A 554 15.62 -11.01 16.73
CA VAL A 554 14.39 -10.99 15.93
C VAL A 554 13.27 -11.77 16.61
N GLU A 555 13.57 -12.75 17.47
CA GLU A 555 12.56 -13.58 18.13
C GLU A 555 11.62 -12.77 19.02
N ARG A 556 12.11 -11.64 19.55
CA ARG A 556 11.32 -10.68 20.33
C ARG A 556 10.11 -10.13 19.58
N VAL A 557 10.04 -10.22 18.25
CA VAL A 557 8.85 -9.83 17.48
C VAL A 557 7.61 -10.66 17.85
N LEU A 558 7.78 -11.90 18.33
CA LEU A 558 6.69 -12.77 18.76
C LEU A 558 5.82 -12.10 19.83
N ASP A 559 6.46 -11.33 20.72
CA ASP A 559 5.82 -10.59 21.80
C ASP A 559 5.34 -9.19 21.39
N SER A 560 5.57 -8.76 20.14
CA SER A 560 5.11 -7.46 19.66
C SER A 560 3.61 -7.49 19.32
N GLU A 561 2.84 -6.65 20.03
CA GLU A 561 1.40 -6.45 19.79
C GLU A 561 1.14 -5.66 18.51
N PHE A 562 1.97 -4.65 18.20
CA PHE A 562 1.72 -3.68 17.13
C PHE A 562 2.54 -3.93 15.85
N PHE A 563 3.17 -5.10 15.72
CA PHE A 563 3.91 -5.47 14.51
C PHE A 563 3.01 -5.42 13.26
N PHE A 564 1.85 -6.07 13.37
CA PHE A 564 0.68 -6.01 12.49
C PHE A 564 -0.54 -5.86 13.40
N SER A 565 -1.39 -4.86 13.21
CA SER A 565 -2.54 -4.60 14.10
C SER A 565 -3.67 -3.86 13.44
#